data_AF-A0A6P7LN99-F1
#
_entry.id   AF-A0A6P7LN99-F1
#
_cell.length_a   1.000
_cell.length_b   1.000
_cell.length_c   1.000
_cell.angle_alpha   90.00
_cell.angle_beta   90.00
_cell.angle_gamma   90.00
#
_symmetry.space_group_name_H-M   'P 1'
#
loop_
_entity.id
_entity.type
_entity.pdbx_description
1 polymer ?
#
loop_
_entity_poly.entity_id
_entity_poly.type
_entity_poly.pdbx_seq_one_letter_code
_entity_poly.pdbx_strand_id
1 'polypeptide(L)'
;MKRLCRKLAVAVAVLVWLGALVYLLVLSRRKLPELGTGAGAAAGGGGGGDAANNQISDAEWEDMLEGFDERSYLNARRWRPGDDPYTLYAFNQRESERIPSNRALRDTRHHRCAALHYDSDLPPTSIVITFHNEARSTLLRTIRRIRRTAKVAKKSV
;
A
#
# COMPACT_ATOMS: atom_id res chain seq x y z
N MET A 1 -42.63 47.75 13.84
CA MET A 1 -42.90 46.60 12.94
C MET A 1 -41.64 45.89 12.40
N LYS A 2 -40.52 46.58 12.10
CA LYS A 2 -39.30 45.95 11.51
C LYS A 2 -38.48 45.03 12.43
N ARG A 3 -38.62 45.13 13.76
CA ARG A 3 -37.89 44.30 14.74
C ARG A 3 -38.48 42.90 14.93
N LEU A 4 -39.80 42.75 14.71
CA LEU A 4 -40.50 41.47 14.84
C LEU A 4 -40.13 40.53 13.68
N CYS A 5 -40.03 41.08 12.46
CA CYS A 5 -39.60 40.33 11.27
C CYS A 5 -38.16 39.81 11.37
N ARG A 6 -37.25 40.55 12.03
CA ARG A 6 -35.85 40.09 12.23
C ARG A 6 -35.76 38.97 13.27
N LYS A 7 -36.54 39.05 14.37
CA LYS A 7 -36.58 37.97 15.37
C LYS A 7 -37.21 36.69 14.80
N LEU A 8 -38.26 36.82 13.99
CA LEU A 8 -38.86 35.69 13.26
C LEU A 8 -37.90 35.10 12.23
N ALA A 9 -37.17 35.93 11.47
CA ALA A 9 -36.18 35.45 10.52
C ALA A 9 -35.02 34.70 11.19
N VAL A 10 -34.54 35.18 12.34
CA VAL A 10 -33.49 34.49 13.12
C VAL A 10 -34.03 33.18 13.70
N ALA A 11 -35.27 33.15 14.21
CA ALA A 11 -35.88 31.93 14.72
C ALA A 11 -36.04 30.87 13.62
N VAL A 12 -36.49 31.25 12.41
CA VAL A 12 -36.59 30.35 11.25
C VAL A 12 -35.21 29.86 10.83
N ALA A 13 -34.20 30.73 10.77
CA ALA A 13 -32.83 30.34 10.42
C ALA A 13 -32.26 29.33 11.42
N VAL A 14 -32.49 29.51 12.72
CA VAL A 14 -32.05 28.58 13.77
C VAL A 14 -32.77 27.23 13.64
N LEU A 15 -34.07 27.22 13.38
CA LEU A 15 -34.82 25.97 13.17
C LEU A 15 -34.35 25.21 11.92
N VAL A 16 -34.05 25.91 10.83
CA VAL A 16 -33.47 25.31 9.62
C VAL A 16 -32.07 24.75 9.90
N TRP A 17 -31.25 25.47 10.66
CA TRP A 17 -29.89 25.03 11.01
C TRP A 17 -29.90 23.81 11.93
N LEU A 18 -30.78 23.79 12.94
CA LEU A 18 -30.99 22.63 13.81
C LEU A 18 -31.56 21.43 13.05
N GLY A 19 -32.50 21.66 12.12
CA GLY A 19 -33.01 20.63 11.22
C GLY A 19 -31.93 20.03 10.32
N ALA A 20 -31.06 20.87 9.74
CA ALA A 20 -29.93 20.42 8.93
C ALA A 20 -28.87 19.67 9.77
N LEU A 21 -28.61 20.12 11.00
CA LEU A 21 -27.71 19.45 11.94
C LEU A 21 -28.26 18.07 12.32
N VAL A 22 -29.54 17.98 12.67
CA VAL A 22 -30.21 16.70 12.98
C VAL A 22 -30.24 15.80 11.75
N TYR A 23 -30.50 16.34 10.56
CA TYR A 23 -30.46 15.59 9.31
C TYR A 23 -29.06 15.04 9.03
N LEU A 24 -28.00 15.84 9.21
CA LEU A 24 -26.62 15.39 9.07
C LEU A 24 -26.22 14.36 10.12
N LEU A 25 -26.69 14.50 11.36
CA LEU A 25 -26.47 13.50 12.41
C LEU A 25 -27.22 12.19 12.12
N VAL A 26 -28.46 12.25 11.61
CA VAL A 26 -29.21 11.08 11.15
C VAL A 26 -28.54 10.43 9.93
N LEU A 27 -28.01 11.23 8.99
CA LEU A 27 -27.25 10.73 7.84
C LEU A 27 -25.93 10.07 8.28
N SER A 28 -25.26 10.65 9.28
CA SER A 28 -24.04 10.11 9.89
C SER A 28 -24.31 8.83 10.70
N ARG A 29 -25.52 8.66 11.25
CA ARG A 29 -25.99 7.41 11.87
C ARG A 29 -26.43 6.36 10.86
N ARG A 30 -26.77 6.77 9.62
CA ARG A 30 -27.15 5.86 8.51
C ARG A 30 -25.95 5.33 7.71
N LYS A 31 -24.73 5.87 7.89
CA LYS A 31 -23.49 5.28 7.39
C LYS A 31 -22.68 4.65 8.51
N LEU A 32 -23.14 3.49 8.94
CA LEU A 32 -22.30 2.33 9.26
C LEU A 32 -23.13 1.07 8.96
N PRO A 33 -23.13 0.58 7.71
CA PRO A 33 -23.03 -0.86 7.54
C PRO A 33 -21.66 -1.25 8.10
N GLU A 34 -21.68 -1.69 9.36
CA GLU A 34 -20.75 -2.71 9.82
C GLU A 34 -20.66 -3.75 8.70
N LEU A 35 -19.44 -4.02 8.23
CA LEU A 35 -19.16 -5.15 7.37
C LEU A 35 -19.37 -6.41 8.24
N GLY A 36 -20.63 -6.76 8.42
CA GLY A 36 -21.05 -8.00 9.05
C GLY A 36 -20.52 -9.16 8.23
N THR A 37 -19.57 -9.86 8.84
CA THR A 37 -19.73 -11.29 9.14
C THR A 37 -20.99 -11.91 8.54
N GLY A 38 -20.75 -12.84 7.62
CA GLY A 38 -21.76 -13.44 6.77
C GLY A 38 -22.87 -14.18 7.50
N ALA A 39 -24.04 -14.14 6.88
CA ALA A 39 -25.10 -15.11 7.02
C ALA A 39 -25.61 -15.47 5.62
N GLY A 40 -24.71 -16.05 4.81
CA GLY A 40 -25.07 -16.86 3.66
C GLY A 40 -25.13 -18.30 4.15
N ALA A 41 -26.35 -18.81 4.36
CA ALA A 41 -26.58 -20.23 4.55
C ALA A 41 -26.13 -20.98 3.28
N ALA A 42 -24.97 -21.63 3.37
CA ALA A 42 -24.59 -22.74 2.52
C ALA A 42 -24.01 -23.82 3.43
N ALA A 43 -24.61 -24.99 3.37
CA ALA A 43 -24.21 -26.18 4.09
C ALA A 43 -22.76 -26.60 3.76
N GLY A 44 -22.03 -27.09 4.77
CA GLY A 44 -20.90 -27.99 4.54
C GLY A 44 -19.67 -27.74 5.41
N GLY A 45 -19.36 -28.69 6.30
CA GLY A 45 -17.99 -29.03 6.68
C GLY A 45 -17.45 -28.33 7.92
N GLY A 46 -17.22 -29.11 8.98
CA GLY A 46 -16.56 -28.66 10.21
C GLY A 46 -15.06 -28.42 10.05
N GLY A 47 -14.48 -27.83 11.09
CA GLY A 47 -13.04 -27.69 11.25
C GLY A 47 -12.71 -26.63 12.28
N GLY A 48 -12.37 -27.06 13.50
CA GLY A 48 -11.62 -26.22 14.43
C GLY A 48 -10.27 -25.88 13.80
N GLY A 49 -9.79 -24.66 14.01
CA GLY A 49 -8.52 -24.19 13.47
C GLY A 49 -7.84 -23.25 14.47
N ASP A 50 -6.75 -23.75 15.03
CA ASP A 50 -5.85 -23.10 15.96
C ASP A 50 -5.31 -21.75 15.44
N ALA A 51 -4.79 -20.94 16.36
CA ALA A 51 -4.06 -19.71 16.06
C ALA A 51 -2.82 -20.02 15.19
N ALA A 52 -3.03 -20.10 13.88
CA ALA A 52 -2.01 -20.40 12.90
C ALA A 52 -1.08 -19.19 12.70
N ASN A 53 0.20 -19.43 12.91
CA ASN A 53 1.31 -18.61 12.47
C ASN A 53 1.10 -18.22 10.99
N ASN A 54 0.71 -16.96 10.74
CA ASN A 54 0.34 -16.46 9.42
C ASN A 54 1.58 -16.15 8.56
N GLN A 55 2.37 -17.17 8.25
CA GLN A 55 3.52 -17.06 7.35
C GLN A 55 3.04 -17.19 5.90
N ILE A 56 3.00 -16.07 5.17
CA ILE A 56 2.72 -16.06 3.72
C ILE A 56 3.80 -16.89 3.01
N SER A 57 3.37 -17.88 2.23
CA SER A 57 4.23 -18.77 1.46
C SER A 57 4.91 -18.07 0.28
N ASP A 58 5.96 -18.67 -0.25
CA ASP A 58 6.71 -18.06 -1.36
C ASP A 58 5.89 -17.91 -2.65
N ALA A 59 4.90 -18.76 -2.87
CA ALA A 59 3.99 -18.69 -4.02
C ALA A 59 2.93 -17.59 -3.86
N GLU A 60 2.33 -17.49 -2.67
CA GLU A 60 1.33 -16.44 -2.36
C GLU A 60 1.94 -15.04 -2.50
N TRP A 61 3.18 -14.84 -2.05
CA TRP A 61 3.89 -13.57 -2.25
C TRP A 61 4.06 -13.21 -3.73
N GLU A 62 4.27 -14.18 -4.61
CA GLU A 62 4.43 -13.91 -6.05
C GLU A 62 3.10 -13.57 -6.68
N ASP A 63 2.03 -14.31 -6.36
CA ASP A 63 0.68 -13.98 -6.83
C ASP A 63 0.28 -12.56 -6.40
N MET A 64 0.57 -12.19 -5.15
CA MET A 64 0.36 -10.82 -4.65
C MET A 64 1.18 -9.77 -5.41
N LEU A 65 2.43 -10.07 -5.76
CA LEU A 65 3.30 -9.16 -6.50
C LEU A 65 2.93 -9.06 -7.99
N GLU A 66 2.41 -10.13 -8.57
CA GLU A 66 1.91 -10.16 -9.95
C GLU A 66 0.57 -9.42 -10.08
N GLY A 67 -0.32 -9.57 -9.09
CA GLY A 67 -1.58 -8.83 -9.00
C GLY A 67 -1.42 -7.35 -8.62
N PHE A 68 -0.23 -6.92 -8.20
CA PHE A 68 0.02 -5.54 -7.81
C PHE A 68 0.02 -4.59 -9.03
N ASP A 69 -0.91 -3.62 -9.02
CA ASP A 69 -0.98 -2.57 -10.05
C ASP A 69 0.15 -1.53 -9.90
N GLU A 70 1.31 -1.89 -10.45
CA GLU A 70 2.50 -1.03 -10.51
C GLU A 70 2.23 0.29 -11.23
N ARG A 71 1.38 0.30 -12.27
CA ARG A 71 1.12 1.51 -13.04
C ARG A 71 0.36 2.54 -12.22
N SER A 72 -0.71 2.12 -11.54
CA SER A 72 -1.46 3.01 -10.64
C SER A 72 -0.58 3.52 -9.50
N TYR A 73 0.23 2.62 -8.91
CA TYR A 73 1.15 3.01 -7.85
C TYR A 73 2.14 4.09 -8.29
N LEU A 74 2.81 3.92 -9.43
CA LEU A 74 3.79 4.89 -9.94
C LEU A 74 3.13 6.19 -10.42
N ASN A 75 1.96 6.10 -11.05
CA ASN A 75 1.29 7.27 -11.63
C ASN A 75 0.85 8.31 -10.59
N ALA A 76 0.58 7.91 -9.34
CA ALA A 76 0.08 8.84 -8.34
C ALA A 76 1.06 9.97 -7.96
N ARG A 77 2.36 9.78 -8.18
CA ARG A 77 3.37 10.84 -7.99
C ARG A 77 4.40 10.84 -9.12
N ARG A 78 3.90 10.74 -10.35
CA ARG A 78 4.72 10.74 -11.56
C ARG A 78 5.31 12.12 -11.84
N TRP A 79 6.54 12.15 -12.34
CA TRP A 79 7.15 13.37 -12.86
C TRP A 79 6.35 13.94 -14.04
N ARG A 80 6.20 15.26 -14.11
CA ARG A 80 5.47 15.95 -15.19
C ARG A 80 6.45 16.72 -16.10
N PRO A 81 6.20 16.73 -17.43
CA PRO A 81 6.97 17.57 -18.33
C PRO A 81 6.89 19.05 -17.91
N GLY A 82 8.04 19.68 -17.73
CA GLY A 82 8.16 21.08 -17.28
C GLY A 82 8.68 21.23 -15.85
N ASP A 83 8.56 20.20 -15.02
CA ASP A 83 9.11 20.20 -13.66
C ASP A 83 10.59 19.78 -13.66
N ASP A 84 11.39 20.32 -12.74
CA ASP A 84 12.76 19.84 -12.52
C ASP A 84 12.74 18.44 -11.88
N PRO A 85 13.33 17.41 -12.53
CA PRO A 85 13.32 16.05 -12.01
C PRO A 85 14.14 15.84 -10.73
N TYR A 86 14.95 16.81 -10.28
CA TYR A 86 15.81 16.68 -9.10
C TYR A 86 15.24 17.35 -7.83
N THR A 87 14.27 18.26 -7.96
CA THR A 87 13.81 19.11 -6.85
C THR A 87 13.25 18.31 -5.66
N LEU A 88 12.56 17.18 -5.90
CA LEU A 88 11.89 16.42 -4.84
C LEU A 88 12.78 15.43 -4.09
N TYR A 89 13.70 14.77 -4.80
CA TYR A 89 14.40 13.58 -4.28
C TYR A 89 15.93 13.66 -4.42
N ALA A 90 16.49 14.79 -4.88
CA ALA A 90 17.91 14.99 -5.13
C ALA A 90 18.56 13.97 -6.10
N PHE A 91 17.75 13.21 -6.85
CA PHE A 91 18.15 12.37 -7.96
C PHE A 91 17.13 12.51 -9.10
N ASN A 92 17.48 12.01 -10.28
CA ASN A 92 16.64 12.13 -11.46
C ASN A 92 15.38 11.24 -11.35
N GLN A 93 14.26 11.84 -10.96
CA GLN A 93 12.99 11.13 -10.84
C GLN A 93 12.54 10.54 -12.19
N ARG A 94 12.64 11.32 -13.27
CA ARG A 94 12.22 10.92 -14.62
C ARG A 94 12.94 9.65 -15.09
N GLU A 95 14.26 9.58 -14.91
CA GLU A 95 15.03 8.39 -15.28
C GLU A 95 14.73 7.21 -14.35
N SER A 96 14.55 7.45 -13.05
CA SER A 96 14.14 6.37 -12.13
C SER A 96 12.78 5.78 -12.51
N GLU A 97 11.81 6.58 -12.95
CA GLU A 97 10.48 6.12 -13.39
C GLU A 97 10.51 5.39 -14.74
N ARG A 98 11.46 5.72 -15.62
CA ARG A 98 11.64 5.03 -16.91
C ARG A 98 12.14 3.58 -16.73
N ILE A 99 12.86 3.33 -15.64
CA ILE A 99 13.48 2.05 -15.37
C ILE A 99 12.46 1.09 -14.73
N PRO A 100 12.32 -0.17 -15.21
CA PRO A 100 11.38 -1.11 -14.61
C PRO A 100 11.77 -1.49 -13.18
N SER A 101 10.80 -1.80 -12.32
CA SER A 101 11.06 -2.22 -10.94
C SER A 101 11.80 -3.56 -10.83
N ASN A 102 11.62 -4.46 -11.81
CA ASN A 102 12.22 -5.79 -11.84
C ASN A 102 13.50 -5.86 -12.70
N ARG A 103 14.14 -4.72 -13.00
CA ARG A 103 15.34 -4.66 -13.85
C ARG A 103 16.40 -5.69 -13.44
N ALA A 104 17.00 -6.37 -14.42
CA ALA A 104 18.18 -7.16 -14.18
C ALA A 104 19.38 -6.23 -13.92
N LEU A 105 20.14 -6.50 -12.87
CA LEU A 105 21.45 -5.87 -12.65
C LEU A 105 22.53 -6.89 -12.97
N ARG A 106 23.57 -6.43 -13.67
CA ARG A 106 24.77 -7.24 -13.91
C ARG A 106 25.43 -7.57 -12.56
N ASP A 107 25.95 -8.77 -12.44
CA ASP A 107 26.76 -9.16 -11.30
C ASP A 107 28.10 -8.43 -11.34
N THR A 108 28.40 -7.66 -10.30
CA THR A 108 29.67 -6.93 -10.15
C THR A 108 30.60 -7.59 -9.13
N ARG A 109 30.22 -8.75 -8.59
CA ARG A 109 31.03 -9.47 -7.60
C ARG A 109 32.29 -10.05 -8.24
N HIS A 110 33.32 -10.22 -7.43
CA HIS A 110 34.54 -10.90 -7.85
C HIS A 110 34.26 -12.38 -8.19
N HIS A 111 34.95 -12.95 -9.18
CA HIS A 111 34.69 -14.32 -9.65
C HIS A 111 34.74 -15.37 -8.52
N ARG A 112 35.63 -15.18 -7.53
CA ARG A 112 35.71 -16.08 -6.35
C ARG A 112 34.45 -16.05 -5.49
N CYS A 113 33.71 -14.96 -5.45
CA CYS A 113 32.46 -14.87 -4.68
C CYS A 113 31.35 -15.74 -5.28
N ALA A 114 31.41 -16.03 -6.59
CA ALA A 114 30.45 -16.91 -7.24
C ALA A 114 30.72 -18.40 -6.94
N ALA A 115 31.93 -18.73 -6.47
CA ALA A 115 32.33 -20.10 -6.09
C ALA A 115 32.11 -20.41 -4.60
N LEU A 116 31.73 -19.41 -3.79
CA LEU A 116 31.41 -19.62 -2.38
C LEU A 116 30.05 -20.33 -2.26
N HIS A 117 30.02 -21.36 -1.44
CA HIS A 117 28.80 -22.08 -1.08
C HIS A 117 28.44 -21.71 0.37
N TYR A 118 27.17 -21.45 0.60
CA TYR A 118 26.62 -21.15 1.92
C TYR A 118 25.76 -22.33 2.36
N ASP A 119 25.65 -22.54 3.67
CA ASP A 119 24.80 -23.60 4.22
C ASP A 119 23.33 -23.37 3.85
N SER A 120 22.58 -24.47 3.69
CA SER A 120 21.15 -24.44 3.38
C SER A 120 20.28 -23.88 4.49
N ASP A 121 20.74 -24.03 5.73
CA ASP A 121 19.99 -23.73 6.95
C ASP A 121 20.43 -22.39 7.54
N LEU A 122 20.24 -21.33 6.75
CA LEU A 122 20.48 -19.96 7.19
C LEU A 122 19.28 -19.46 8.01
N PRO A 123 19.51 -18.79 9.16
CA PRO A 123 18.42 -18.26 9.97
C PRO A 123 17.60 -17.23 9.19
N PRO A 124 16.26 -17.22 9.35
CA PRO A 124 15.42 -16.21 8.71
C PRO A 124 15.79 -14.81 9.20
N THR A 125 15.71 -13.83 8.28
CA THR A 125 16.04 -12.44 8.58
C THR A 125 14.85 -11.52 8.35
N SER A 126 14.65 -10.57 9.26
CA SER A 126 13.65 -9.52 9.15
C SER A 126 14.29 -8.27 8.57
N ILE A 127 13.78 -7.81 7.42
CA ILE A 127 14.28 -6.61 6.76
C ILE A 127 13.33 -5.45 7.05
N VAL A 128 13.82 -4.45 7.80
CA VAL A 128 13.06 -3.25 8.16
C VAL A 128 13.50 -2.10 7.25
N ILE A 129 12.55 -1.53 6.50
CA ILE A 129 12.79 -0.39 5.60
C ILE A 129 12.02 0.81 6.14
N THR A 130 12.74 1.80 6.67
CA THR A 130 12.17 3.10 7.02
C THR A 130 12.28 4.03 5.81
N PHE A 131 11.22 4.77 5.50
CA PHE A 131 11.23 5.72 4.39
C PHE A 131 10.46 6.98 4.79
N HIS A 132 10.89 8.12 4.27
CA HIS A 132 10.21 9.39 4.43
C HIS A 132 10.26 10.13 3.11
N ASN A 133 9.10 10.44 2.53
CA ASN A 133 9.00 11.09 1.23
C ASN A 133 9.94 10.49 0.18
N GLU A 134 9.95 9.16 0.04
CA GLU A 134 10.75 8.46 -0.96
C GLU A 134 10.03 8.45 -2.32
N ALA A 135 10.77 8.33 -3.42
CA ALA A 135 10.14 8.14 -4.72
C ALA A 135 9.52 6.74 -4.81
N ARG A 136 8.34 6.67 -5.43
CA ARG A 136 7.61 5.39 -5.53
C ARG A 136 8.38 4.34 -6.35
N SER A 137 9.05 4.78 -7.43
CA SER A 137 9.84 3.90 -8.29
C SER A 137 11.06 3.31 -7.59
N THR A 138 11.73 4.06 -6.70
CA THR A 138 12.89 3.57 -5.94
C THR A 138 12.44 2.59 -4.85
N LEU A 139 11.42 2.93 -4.09
CA LEU A 139 10.90 2.07 -3.02
C LEU A 139 10.41 0.71 -3.56
N LEU A 140 9.60 0.71 -4.62
CA LEU A 140 9.11 -0.53 -5.23
C LEU A 140 10.26 -1.40 -5.76
N ARG A 141 11.27 -0.76 -6.37
CA ARG A 141 12.45 -1.46 -6.87
C ARG A 141 13.27 -2.09 -5.75
N THR A 142 13.37 -1.44 -4.58
CA THR A 142 14.04 -2.00 -3.40
C THR A 142 13.35 -3.27 -2.93
N ILE A 143 12.02 -3.24 -2.80
CA ILE A 143 11.22 -4.40 -2.37
C ILE A 143 11.38 -5.57 -3.34
N ARG A 144 11.23 -5.32 -4.66
CA ARG A 144 11.42 -6.38 -5.68
C ARG A 144 12.85 -6.91 -5.72
N ARG A 145 13.86 -6.05 -5.49
CA ARG A 145 15.26 -6.46 -5.44
C ARG A 145 15.51 -7.43 -4.28
N ILE A 146 15.06 -7.09 -3.08
CA ILE A 146 15.21 -7.91 -1.87
C ILE A 146 14.60 -9.30 -2.09
N ARG A 147 13.37 -9.34 -2.60
CA ARG A 147 12.66 -10.59 -2.90
C ARG A 147 13.44 -11.45 -3.89
N ARG A 148 13.90 -10.85 -4.99
CA ARG A 148 14.69 -11.54 -6.02
C ARG A 148 16.00 -12.08 -5.47
N THR A 149 16.73 -11.30 -4.67
CA THR A 149 18.01 -11.75 -4.09
C THR A 149 17.81 -12.85 -3.06
N ALA A 150 16.75 -12.80 -2.25
CA ALA A 150 16.42 -13.86 -1.31
C ALA A 150 16.14 -15.19 -2.03
N LYS A 151 15.40 -15.15 -3.14
CA LYS A 151 15.15 -16.34 -3.98
C LYS A 151 16.43 -16.89 -4.62
N VAL A 152 17.30 -16.02 -5.13
CA VAL A 152 18.58 -16.44 -5.73
C VAL A 152 19.45 -17.10 -4.68
N ALA A 153 19.52 -16.55 -3.46
CA ALA A 153 20.27 -17.16 -2.36
C ALA A 153 19.74 -18.56 -2.00
N LYS A 154 18.41 -18.75 -1.93
CA LYS A 154 17.80 -20.08 -1.68
C LYS A 154 18.08 -21.11 -2.79
N LYS A 155 18.25 -20.68 -4.05
CA LYS A 155 18.46 -21.57 -5.20
C LYS A 155 19.94 -21.92 -5.47
N SER A 156 20.87 -21.15 -4.91
CA SER A 156 22.31 -21.40 -4.99
C SER A 156 22.83 -22.40 -3.95
N VAL A 157 21.93 -22.91 -3.11
CA VAL A 157 22.10 -24.04 -2.20
C VAL A 157 21.62 -25.30 -2.92
#